data_AF-A0A940ZME2-F1
#
_entry.id   AF-A0A940ZME2-F1
#
_cell.length_a   1.000
_cell.length_b   1.000
_cell.length_c   1.000
_cell.angle_alpha   90.00
_cell.angle_beta   90.00
_cell.angle_gamma   90.00
#
_symmetry.space_group_name_H-M   'P 1'
#
loop_
_entity.id
_entity.type
_entity.pdbx_description
1 polymer ?
#
loop_
_entity_poly.entity_id
_entity_poly.type
_entity_poly.pdbx_seq_one_letter_code
_entity_poly.pdbx_strand_id
1 'polypeptide(L)'
;VLRTQDTTSSFMSTLIASLKYFLAPCITRHGVLVEVYGEGVLLLGESGVGKSETAIELVKRGHRLISDDAVEIKRIAARRLSGTAPELIRHYIELRGIGVVDVRRLFGMSAIKLDTEIDMVINLEPWKDGAMYDRLGAENLYTSILDVELPSLTIPVKPGRNLAIIIEVAAMNNRHKKMGYNAALEFTKQINEHFDQSMSGLKF
;
A
#
# COMPACT_ATOMS: atom_id res chain seq x y z
N VAL A 1 25.79 -30.02 20.55
CA VAL A 1 24.46 -30.69 20.44
C VAL A 1 23.41 -29.75 20.99
N LEU A 2 22.40 -29.39 20.19
CA LEU A 2 21.25 -28.60 20.62
C LEU A 2 20.11 -29.54 21.05
N ARG A 3 19.38 -29.22 22.13
CA ARG A 3 18.28 -30.03 22.70
C ARG A 3 17.10 -29.12 23.07
N THR A 4 15.87 -29.64 22.97
CA THR A 4 14.63 -28.97 23.41
C THR A 4 13.75 -29.94 24.20
N GLN A 5 12.88 -29.41 25.07
CA GLN A 5 11.83 -30.17 25.76
C GLN A 5 10.53 -30.25 24.94
N ASP A 6 10.45 -29.53 23.82
CA ASP A 6 9.28 -29.55 22.95
C ASP A 6 9.10 -30.93 22.31
N THR A 7 7.83 -31.32 22.10
CA THR A 7 7.51 -32.52 21.32
C THR A 7 8.01 -32.35 19.88
N THR A 8 8.40 -33.46 19.24
CA THR A 8 8.95 -33.45 17.88
C THR A 8 8.06 -32.69 16.90
N SER A 9 6.75 -32.90 16.93
CA SER A 9 5.82 -32.22 16.02
C SER A 9 5.78 -30.71 16.23
N SER A 10 5.70 -30.25 17.48
CA SER A 10 5.66 -28.81 17.80
C SER A 10 6.97 -28.12 17.42
N PHE A 11 8.10 -28.75 17.76
CA PHE A 11 9.42 -28.24 17.40
C PHE A 11 9.59 -28.18 15.88
N MET A 12 9.26 -29.26 15.16
CA MET A 12 9.41 -29.31 13.69
C MET A 12 8.52 -28.27 12.99
N SER A 13 7.28 -28.07 13.44
CA SER A 13 6.40 -27.02 12.89
C SER A 13 7.02 -25.63 13.06
N THR A 14 7.55 -25.33 14.24
CA THR A 14 8.19 -24.05 14.54
C THR A 14 9.49 -23.86 13.76
N LEU A 15 10.31 -24.90 13.66
CA LEU A 15 11.55 -24.89 12.88
C LEU A 15 11.27 -24.66 11.40
N ILE A 16 10.32 -25.38 10.81
CA ILE A 16 9.94 -25.23 9.41
C ILE A 16 9.40 -23.81 9.14
N ALA A 17 8.53 -23.30 10.00
CA ALA A 17 8.01 -21.93 9.89
C ALA A 17 9.14 -20.89 9.97
N SER A 18 10.07 -21.07 10.91
CA SER A 18 11.22 -20.18 11.09
C SER A 18 12.13 -20.21 9.86
N LEU A 19 12.52 -21.40 9.38
CA LEU A 19 13.34 -21.55 8.18
C LEU A 19 12.67 -20.97 6.95
N LYS A 20 11.36 -21.16 6.77
CA LYS A 20 10.61 -20.53 5.68
C LYS A 20 10.69 -19.01 5.73
N TYR A 21 10.61 -18.42 6.93
CA TYR A 21 10.70 -16.96 7.10
C TYR A 21 12.11 -16.41 6.90
N PHE A 22 13.13 -17.07 7.46
CA PHE A 22 14.52 -16.60 7.35
C PHE A 22 15.13 -16.83 5.97
N LEU A 23 14.69 -17.87 5.25
CA LEU A 23 15.16 -18.20 3.90
C LEU A 23 14.23 -17.65 2.80
N ALA A 24 13.19 -16.90 3.17
CA ALA A 24 12.27 -16.31 2.20
C ALA A 24 12.99 -15.33 1.25
N PRO A 25 12.62 -15.30 -0.04
CA PRO A 25 13.12 -14.30 -0.98
C PRO A 25 12.89 -12.87 -0.47
N CYS A 26 13.92 -12.04 -0.62
CA CYS A 26 13.91 -10.65 -0.18
C CYS A 26 14.52 -9.76 -1.27
N ILE A 27 13.91 -8.60 -1.50
CA ILE A 27 14.45 -7.55 -2.38
C ILE A 27 14.33 -6.20 -1.69
N THR A 28 15.09 -5.21 -2.14
CA THR A 28 14.88 -3.81 -1.74
C THR A 28 14.30 -3.03 -2.92
N ARG A 29 13.29 -2.20 -2.66
CA ARG A 29 12.67 -1.32 -3.66
C ARG A 29 12.72 0.13 -3.18
N HIS A 30 13.03 1.05 -4.09
CA HIS A 30 12.88 2.47 -3.80
C HIS A 30 11.40 2.84 -3.73
N GLY A 31 10.99 3.50 -2.66
CA GLY A 31 9.59 3.81 -2.39
C GLY A 31 9.34 4.15 -0.93
N VAL A 32 8.08 4.38 -0.61
CA VAL A 32 7.65 4.72 0.76
C VAL A 32 6.57 3.74 1.17
N LEU A 33 6.71 3.14 2.35
CA LEU A 33 5.74 2.20 2.89
C LEU A 33 5.08 2.80 4.12
N VAL A 34 3.76 2.94 4.04
CA VAL A 34 2.90 3.46 5.10
C VAL A 34 1.77 2.49 5.37
N GLU A 35 1.26 2.48 6.60
CA GLU A 35 0.03 1.78 6.92
C GLU A 35 -1.10 2.80 7.10
N VAL A 36 -2.11 2.69 6.25
CA VAL A 36 -3.25 3.61 6.17
C VAL A 36 -4.51 2.86 6.55
N TYR A 37 -5.12 3.24 7.67
CA TYR A 37 -6.25 2.53 8.28
C TYR A 37 -6.05 1.03 8.53
N GLY A 38 -4.80 0.52 8.53
CA GLY A 38 -4.51 -0.91 8.63
C GLY A 38 -4.18 -1.60 7.31
N GLU A 39 -4.28 -0.93 6.15
CA GLU A 39 -3.75 -1.43 4.87
C GLU A 39 -2.29 -0.96 4.71
N GLY A 40 -1.37 -1.86 4.38
CA GLY A 40 -0.02 -1.46 3.96
C GLY A 40 0.00 -0.99 2.51
N VAL A 41 0.36 0.27 2.32
CA VAL A 41 0.37 0.93 1.02
C VAL A 41 1.82 1.23 0.63
N LEU A 42 2.30 0.58 -0.43
CA LEU A 42 3.60 0.86 -1.02
C LEU A 42 3.47 1.97 -2.07
N LEU A 43 4.01 3.15 -1.76
CA LEU A 43 4.07 4.29 -2.67
C LEU A 43 5.32 4.21 -3.54
N LEU A 44 5.11 4.12 -4.84
CA LEU A 44 6.15 4.17 -5.86
C LEU A 44 5.99 5.44 -6.69
N GLY A 45 7.03 5.83 -7.41
CA GLY A 45 7.03 7.02 -8.25
C GLY A 45 8.43 7.62 -8.39
N GLU A 46 8.57 8.58 -9.28
CA GLU A 46 9.84 9.26 -9.53
C GLU A 46 10.33 10.05 -8.29
N SER A 47 11.62 10.38 -8.25
CA SER A 47 12.18 11.22 -7.18
C SER A 47 11.58 12.62 -7.24
N GLY A 48 11.16 13.16 -6.10
CA GLY A 48 10.57 14.50 -6.01
C GLY A 48 9.09 14.60 -6.43
N VAL A 49 8.41 13.49 -6.73
CA VAL A 49 6.96 13.49 -7.03
C VAL A 49 6.09 13.78 -5.79
N GLY A 50 6.68 13.79 -4.59
CA GLY A 50 5.98 14.09 -3.33
C GLY A 50 5.69 12.88 -2.44
N LYS A 51 6.39 11.74 -2.61
CA LYS A 51 6.15 10.52 -1.82
C LYS A 51 6.35 10.77 -0.32
N SER A 52 7.50 11.34 0.05
CA SER A 52 7.91 11.56 1.44
C SER A 52 7.05 12.64 2.11
N GLU A 53 6.74 13.73 1.41
CA GLU A 53 5.83 14.77 1.88
C GLU A 53 4.42 14.23 2.14
N THR A 54 3.92 13.38 1.24
CA THR A 54 2.61 12.73 1.40
C THR A 54 2.61 11.77 2.59
N ALA A 55 3.70 11.02 2.80
CA ALA A 55 3.82 10.13 3.94
C ALA A 55 3.82 10.87 5.28
N ILE A 56 4.47 12.04 5.38
CA ILE A 56 4.40 12.88 6.57
C ILE A 56 3.00 13.43 6.80
N GLU A 57 2.28 13.83 5.74
CA GLU A 57 0.89 14.26 5.91
C GLU A 57 0.01 13.10 6.42
N LEU A 58 0.19 11.89 5.89
CA LEU A 58 -0.51 10.70 6.39
C LEU A 58 -0.18 10.41 7.86
N VAL A 59 1.09 10.52 8.27
CA VAL A 59 1.49 10.38 9.67
C VAL A 59 0.80 11.42 10.55
N LYS A 60 0.76 12.68 10.12
CA LYS A 60 0.06 13.75 10.84
C LYS A 60 -1.45 13.49 10.98
N ARG A 61 -2.04 12.73 10.05
CA ARG A 61 -3.45 12.28 10.07
C ARG A 61 -3.68 11.03 10.94
N GLY A 62 -2.65 10.49 11.56
CA GLY A 62 -2.74 9.34 12.48
C GLY A 62 -2.35 8.00 11.85
N HIS A 63 -1.82 8.00 10.64
CA HIS A 63 -1.29 6.79 9.98
C HIS A 63 0.14 6.51 10.41
N ARG A 64 0.66 5.34 10.01
CA ARG A 64 1.97 4.85 10.48
C ARG A 64 2.98 4.77 9.36
N LEU A 65 4.17 5.33 9.57
CA LEU A 65 5.31 5.14 8.69
C LEU A 65 6.02 3.81 9.01
N ILE A 66 6.32 3.04 7.97
CA ILE A 66 7.17 1.85 8.07
C ILE A 66 8.57 2.21 7.55
N SER A 67 8.64 2.70 6.32
CA SER A 67 9.90 3.08 5.68
C SER A 67 9.72 4.21 4.68
N ASP A 68 10.76 5.01 4.48
CA ASP A 68 10.92 6.01 3.44
C ASP A 68 12.19 5.71 2.63
N ASP A 69 12.24 6.15 1.38
CA ASP A 69 13.30 5.93 0.40
C ASP A 69 13.56 4.46 -0.02
N ALA A 70 13.78 3.54 0.92
CA ALA A 70 14.05 2.14 0.62
C ALA A 70 13.18 1.20 1.47
N VAL A 71 12.51 0.26 0.81
CA VAL A 71 11.65 -0.74 1.45
C VAL A 71 12.24 -2.13 1.20
N GLU A 72 12.58 -2.83 2.26
CA GLU A 72 12.93 -4.25 2.22
C GLU A 72 11.64 -5.05 2.14
N ILE A 73 11.46 -5.81 1.07
CA ILE A 73 10.25 -6.59 0.79
C ILE A 73 10.60 -8.07 0.83
N LYS A 74 9.91 -8.82 1.69
CA LYS A 74 10.08 -10.26 1.88
C LYS A 74 8.80 -11.01 1.58
N ARG A 75 8.91 -12.14 0.88
CA ARG A 75 7.78 -13.04 0.62
C ARG A 75 7.55 -13.98 1.81
N ILE A 76 6.64 -13.60 2.70
CA ILE A 76 6.35 -14.35 3.94
C ILE A 76 5.36 -15.52 3.73
N ALA A 77 4.60 -15.52 2.63
CA ALA A 77 3.75 -16.63 2.22
C ALA A 77 3.58 -16.67 0.70
N ALA A 78 2.86 -17.68 0.19
CA ALA A 78 2.65 -17.86 -1.24
C ALA A 78 2.09 -16.60 -1.95
N ARG A 79 1.25 -15.82 -1.28
CA ARG A 79 0.61 -14.60 -1.82
C ARG A 79 0.69 -13.40 -0.87
N ARG A 80 1.66 -13.38 0.05
CA ARG A 80 1.78 -12.32 1.06
C ARG A 80 3.21 -11.79 1.08
N LEU A 81 3.32 -10.46 1.06
CA LEU A 81 4.58 -9.74 1.13
C LEU A 81 4.62 -8.91 2.40
N SER A 82 5.70 -8.98 3.16
CA SER A 82 5.96 -8.07 4.29
C SER A 82 6.99 -7.04 3.85
N GLY A 83 6.75 -5.79 4.20
CA GLY A 83 7.67 -4.69 3.98
C GLY A 83 8.22 -4.14 5.30
N THR A 84 9.51 -3.83 5.31
CA THR A 84 10.23 -3.25 6.45
C THR A 84 11.17 -2.13 5.99
N ALA A 85 11.67 -1.35 6.95
CA ALA A 85 12.77 -0.41 6.71
C ALA A 85 14.13 -1.08 6.97
N PRO A 86 15.15 -0.80 6.14
CA PRO A 86 16.54 -1.03 6.51
C PRO A 86 16.85 -0.36 7.85
N GLU A 87 17.68 -1.01 8.67
CA GLU A 87 17.97 -0.56 10.04
C GLU A 87 18.49 0.88 10.10
N LEU A 88 19.36 1.26 9.16
CA LEU A 88 20.03 2.57 9.13
C LEU A 88 19.07 3.75 8.94
N ILE A 89 18.04 3.59 8.11
CA ILE A 89 17.09 4.66 7.76
C ILE A 89 15.76 4.53 8.50
N ARG A 90 15.65 3.55 9.40
CA ARG A 90 14.41 3.27 10.12
C ARG A 90 13.94 4.48 10.92
N HIS A 91 12.66 4.80 10.78
CA HIS A 91 11.98 5.96 11.40
C HIS A 91 12.42 7.34 10.89
N TYR A 92 13.38 7.41 9.98
CA TYR A 92 13.80 8.66 9.37
C TYR A 92 13.05 8.91 8.07
N ILE A 93 12.88 10.18 7.76
CA ILE A 93 12.38 10.65 6.47
C ILE A 93 13.26 11.80 5.98
N GLU A 94 13.52 11.87 4.68
CA GLU A 94 14.16 13.04 4.07
C GLU A 94 13.08 13.99 3.53
N LEU A 95 13.09 15.25 3.99
CA LEU A 95 12.22 16.30 3.47
C LEU A 95 13.06 17.39 2.81
N ARG A 96 12.80 17.68 1.53
CA ARG A 96 13.52 18.72 0.81
C ARG A 96 13.29 20.08 1.46
N GLY A 97 14.38 20.83 1.67
CA GLY A 97 14.35 22.13 2.34
C GLY A 97 14.35 22.06 3.87
N ILE A 98 14.21 20.87 4.46
CA ILE A 98 14.29 20.67 5.93
C ILE A 98 15.49 19.77 6.28
N GLY A 99 15.70 18.69 5.53
CA GLY A 99 16.71 17.66 5.80
C GLY A 99 16.10 16.38 6.35
N VAL A 100 16.93 15.57 7.02
CA VAL A 100 16.54 14.28 7.61
C VAL A 100 15.86 14.49 8.95
N VAL A 101 14.72 13.82 9.16
CA VAL A 101 13.85 14.00 10.32
C VAL A 101 13.51 12.66 10.98
N ASP A 102 13.63 12.57 12.31
CA ASP A 102 13.19 11.41 13.10
C ASP A 102 11.67 11.51 13.38
N VAL A 103 10.88 10.72 12.66
CA VAL A 103 9.41 10.72 12.74
C VAL A 103 8.93 10.25 14.11
N ARG A 104 9.63 9.29 14.73
CA ARG A 104 9.29 8.76 16.06
C ARG A 104 9.43 9.84 17.14
N ARG A 105 10.48 10.67 17.06
CA ARG A 105 10.69 11.77 18.02
C ARG A 105 9.66 12.89 17.87
N LEU A 106 9.23 13.18 16.65
CA LEU A 106 8.29 14.27 16.39
C LEU A 106 6.83 13.89 16.64
N PHE A 107 6.42 12.68 16.23
CA PHE A 107 5.01 12.26 16.25
C PHE A 107 4.72 11.12 17.22
N GLY A 108 5.74 10.63 17.93
CA GLY A 108 5.63 9.59 18.96
C GLY A 108 5.66 8.16 18.41
N MET A 109 5.61 7.18 19.32
CA MET A 109 5.66 5.75 18.97
C MET A 109 4.46 5.28 18.13
N SER A 110 3.31 5.95 18.24
CA SER A 110 2.10 5.61 17.47
C SER A 110 2.23 5.96 15.99
N ALA A 111 3.17 6.81 15.60
CA ALA A 111 3.39 7.25 14.23
C ALA A 111 4.26 6.30 13.39
N ILE A 112 4.85 5.28 14.03
CA ILE A 112 5.75 4.33 13.37
C ILE A 112 5.27 2.89 13.57
N LYS A 113 5.68 2.02 12.65
CA LYS A 113 5.50 0.58 12.75
C LYS A 113 6.72 -0.10 12.14
N LEU A 114 7.17 -1.23 12.70
CA LEU A 114 8.41 -1.88 12.24
C LEU A 114 8.25 -2.59 10.90
N ASP A 115 7.08 -3.19 10.69
CA ASP A 115 6.74 -3.95 9.50
C ASP A 115 5.24 -3.85 9.21
N THR A 116 4.87 -4.11 7.96
CA THR A 116 3.47 -4.35 7.60
C THR A 116 3.39 -5.29 6.39
N GLU A 117 2.27 -5.98 6.23
CA GLU A 117 1.95 -6.62 4.96
C GLU A 117 1.69 -5.54 3.90
N ILE A 118 2.17 -5.76 2.67
CA ILE A 118 1.89 -4.88 1.55
C ILE A 118 0.59 -5.33 0.90
N ASP A 119 -0.42 -4.49 1.01
CA ASP A 119 -1.79 -4.77 0.59
C ASP A 119 -2.14 -4.17 -0.77
N MET A 120 -1.46 -3.09 -1.15
CA MET A 120 -1.60 -2.44 -2.44
C MET A 120 -0.36 -1.62 -2.79
N VAL A 121 -0.20 -1.38 -4.08
CA VAL A 121 0.82 -0.48 -4.64
C VAL A 121 0.12 0.76 -5.20
N ILE A 122 0.64 1.93 -4.89
CA ILE A 122 0.21 3.20 -5.51
C ILE A 122 1.38 3.78 -6.27
N ASN A 123 1.23 3.94 -7.57
CA ASN A 123 2.19 4.64 -8.43
C ASN A 123 1.81 6.11 -8.52
N LEU A 124 2.62 6.98 -7.91
CA LEU A 124 2.52 8.42 -8.06
C LEU A 124 3.29 8.83 -9.32
N GLU A 125 2.61 9.48 -10.24
CA GLU A 125 3.22 10.01 -11.46
C GLU A 125 2.91 11.49 -11.65
N PRO A 126 3.80 12.28 -12.28
CA PRO A 126 3.48 13.63 -12.70
C PRO A 126 2.27 13.63 -13.64
N TRP A 127 1.35 14.59 -13.47
CA TRP A 127 0.24 14.80 -14.39
C TRP A 127 0.75 15.04 -15.82
N LYS A 128 0.21 14.27 -16.78
CA LYS A 128 0.49 14.43 -18.22
C LYS A 128 -0.77 14.87 -18.95
N ASP A 129 -0.68 15.99 -19.67
CA ASP A 129 -1.81 16.44 -20.50
C ASP A 129 -2.09 15.44 -21.63
N GLY A 130 -3.35 15.08 -21.79
CA GLY A 130 -3.80 14.08 -22.78
C GLY A 130 -3.71 12.62 -22.32
N ALA A 131 -3.21 12.32 -21.12
CA ALA A 131 -3.28 10.98 -20.57
C ALA A 131 -4.73 10.61 -20.19
N MET A 132 -5.17 9.43 -20.62
CA MET A 132 -6.47 8.88 -20.24
C MET A 132 -6.33 8.15 -18.90
N TYR A 133 -6.79 8.79 -17.84
CA TYR A 133 -6.90 8.18 -16.51
C TYR A 133 -8.22 7.44 -16.37
N ASP A 134 -8.21 6.24 -15.77
CA ASP A 134 -9.43 5.51 -15.45
C ASP A 134 -10.29 6.33 -14.49
N ARG A 135 -11.47 6.73 -14.97
CA ARG A 135 -12.43 7.57 -14.22
C ARG A 135 -13.45 6.74 -13.45
N LEU A 136 -13.61 5.47 -13.81
CA LEU A 136 -14.63 4.58 -13.26
C LEU A 136 -14.04 3.58 -12.26
N GLY A 137 -12.71 3.36 -12.28
CA GLY A 137 -12.05 2.36 -11.45
C GLY A 137 -12.46 0.94 -11.82
N ALA A 138 -12.80 0.74 -13.10
CA ALA A 138 -13.33 -0.51 -13.63
C ALA A 138 -12.21 -1.53 -13.89
N GLU A 139 -11.00 -1.06 -14.18
CA GLU A 139 -9.85 -1.94 -14.38
C GLU A 139 -9.16 -2.25 -13.05
N ASN A 140 -9.02 -3.53 -12.75
CA ASN A 140 -8.18 -3.98 -11.64
C ASN A 140 -6.75 -4.15 -12.17
N LEU A 141 -5.92 -3.14 -11.95
CA LEU A 141 -4.49 -3.19 -12.25
C LEU A 141 -3.75 -3.92 -11.12
N TYR A 142 -2.66 -4.60 -11.49
CA TYR A 142 -1.80 -5.30 -10.54
C TYR A 142 -0.33 -4.98 -10.77
N THR A 143 0.45 -5.02 -9.70
CA THR A 143 1.92 -4.93 -9.74
C THR A 143 2.49 -6.23 -9.18
N SER A 144 3.34 -6.90 -9.95
CA SER A 144 4.02 -8.12 -9.52
C SER A 144 5.31 -7.80 -8.77
N ILE A 145 5.44 -8.31 -7.55
CA ILE A 145 6.64 -8.22 -6.71
C ILE A 145 6.92 -9.61 -6.14
N LEU A 146 8.12 -10.16 -6.35
CA LEU A 146 8.48 -11.52 -5.90
C LEU A 146 7.46 -12.60 -6.30
N ASP A 147 6.91 -12.47 -7.52
CA ASP A 147 5.85 -13.32 -8.09
C ASP A 147 4.52 -13.29 -7.31
N VAL A 148 4.27 -12.21 -6.57
CA VAL A 148 2.99 -11.91 -5.92
C VAL A 148 2.37 -10.72 -6.61
N GLU A 149 1.15 -10.89 -7.12
CA GLU A 149 0.36 -9.81 -7.71
C GLU A 149 -0.36 -9.02 -6.60
N LEU A 150 -0.03 -7.74 -6.51
CA LEU A 150 -0.67 -6.80 -5.60
C LEU A 150 -1.61 -5.86 -6.36
N PRO A 151 -2.80 -5.53 -5.83
CA PRO A 151 -3.64 -4.47 -6.38
C PRO A 151 -2.84 -3.19 -6.57
N SER A 152 -2.99 -2.55 -7.73
CA SER A 152 -2.21 -1.38 -8.13
C SER A 152 -3.12 -0.24 -8.57
N LEU A 153 -2.73 0.98 -8.24
CA LEU A 153 -3.41 2.20 -8.67
C LEU A 153 -2.38 3.24 -9.08
N THR A 154 -2.62 3.92 -10.21
CA THR A 154 -1.81 5.06 -10.62
C THR A 154 -2.55 6.35 -10.27
N ILE A 155 -1.93 7.21 -9.47
CA ILE A 155 -2.49 8.50 -9.06
C ILE A 155 -1.64 9.62 -9.66
N PRO A 156 -2.21 10.48 -10.51
CA PRO A 156 -1.47 11.60 -11.06
C PRO A 156 -1.38 12.75 -10.05
N VAL A 157 -0.18 13.28 -9.91
CA VAL A 157 0.18 14.38 -9.03
C VAL A 157 0.08 15.70 -9.77
N LYS A 158 -0.75 16.59 -9.25
CA LYS A 158 -0.96 17.96 -9.76
C LYS A 158 -1.00 18.93 -8.57
N PRO A 159 -0.41 20.14 -8.69
CA PRO A 159 -0.55 21.16 -7.67
C PRO A 159 -2.01 21.39 -7.26
N GLY A 160 -2.25 21.52 -5.95
CA GLY A 160 -3.59 21.70 -5.37
C GLY A 160 -4.36 20.41 -5.08
N ARG A 161 -3.86 19.22 -5.48
CA ARG A 161 -4.42 17.94 -5.02
C ARG A 161 -3.82 17.53 -3.69
N ASN A 162 -4.67 17.17 -2.74
CA ASN A 162 -4.23 16.54 -1.50
C ASN A 162 -4.05 15.04 -1.72
N LEU A 163 -2.81 14.58 -1.84
CA LEU A 163 -2.51 13.17 -2.12
C LEU A 163 -2.81 12.27 -0.93
N ALA A 164 -2.63 12.74 0.32
CA ALA A 164 -2.92 11.96 1.51
C ALA A 164 -4.39 11.52 1.56
N ILE A 165 -5.33 12.44 1.28
CA ILE A 165 -6.77 12.11 1.21
C ILE A 165 -7.05 11.07 0.12
N ILE A 166 -6.44 11.22 -1.06
CA ILE A 166 -6.70 10.30 -2.17
C ILE A 166 -6.18 8.90 -1.81
N ILE A 167 -5.03 8.81 -1.16
CA ILE A 167 -4.44 7.54 -0.70
C ILE A 167 -5.29 6.91 0.41
N GLU A 168 -5.83 7.71 1.34
CA GLU A 168 -6.80 7.26 2.36
C GLU A 168 -8.02 6.60 1.71
N VAL A 169 -8.64 7.27 0.73
CA VAL A 169 -9.79 6.74 -0.01
C VAL A 169 -9.41 5.49 -0.81
N ALA A 170 -8.23 5.46 -1.43
CA ALA A 170 -7.74 4.30 -2.17
C ALA A 170 -7.54 3.08 -1.26
N ALA A 171 -6.96 3.27 -0.07
CA ALA A 171 -6.80 2.21 0.93
C ALA A 171 -8.15 1.67 1.42
N MET A 172 -9.11 2.56 1.72
CA MET A 172 -10.47 2.15 2.08
C MET A 172 -11.15 1.36 0.96
N ASN A 173 -11.02 1.82 -0.29
CA ASN A 173 -11.60 1.12 -1.44
C ASN A 173 -10.94 -0.26 -1.66
N ASN A 174 -9.62 -0.38 -1.49
CA ASN A 174 -8.91 -1.65 -1.57
C ASN A 174 -9.45 -2.65 -0.53
N ARG A 175 -9.63 -2.19 0.72
CA ARG A 175 -10.24 -2.99 1.77
C ARG A 175 -11.65 -3.44 1.43
N HIS A 176 -12.49 -2.55 0.92
CA HIS A 176 -13.86 -2.87 0.53
C HIS A 176 -13.88 -3.94 -0.59
N LYS A 177 -13.01 -3.80 -1.60
CA LYS A 177 -12.84 -4.81 -2.66
C LYS A 177 -12.44 -6.17 -2.08
N LYS A 178 -11.53 -6.23 -1.09
CA LYS A 178 -11.17 -7.47 -0.39
C LYS A 178 -12.33 -8.10 0.37
N MET A 179 -13.28 -7.29 0.86
CA MET A 179 -14.50 -7.74 1.53
C MET A 179 -15.62 -8.13 0.55
N GLY A 180 -15.38 -8.07 -0.75
CA GLY A 180 -16.34 -8.43 -1.80
C GLY A 180 -17.25 -7.29 -2.26
N TYR A 181 -17.03 -6.07 -1.78
CA TYR A 181 -17.79 -4.89 -2.19
C TYR A 181 -17.07 -4.13 -3.30
N ASN A 182 -17.69 -4.02 -4.49
CA ASN A 182 -17.15 -3.24 -5.61
C ASN A 182 -18.09 -2.09 -5.99
N ALA A 183 -17.79 -0.89 -5.48
CA ALA A 183 -18.60 0.32 -5.70
C ALA A 183 -18.82 0.65 -7.18
N ALA A 184 -17.81 0.44 -8.04
CA ALA A 184 -17.92 0.71 -9.47
C ALA A 184 -18.93 -0.23 -10.16
N LEU A 185 -18.94 -1.51 -9.75
CA LEU A 185 -19.90 -2.49 -10.25
C LEU A 185 -21.33 -2.14 -9.80
N GLU A 186 -21.52 -1.77 -8.53
CA GLU A 186 -22.82 -1.35 -8.02
C GLU A 186 -23.33 -0.09 -8.72
N PHE A 187 -22.47 0.90 -8.91
CA PHE A 187 -22.80 2.13 -9.62
C PHE A 187 -23.18 1.86 -11.08
N THR A 188 -22.43 0.99 -11.76
CA THR A 188 -22.75 0.57 -13.14
C THR A 188 -24.11 -0.13 -13.20
N LYS A 189 -24.41 -0.99 -12.21
CA LYS A 189 -25.70 -1.66 -12.11
C LYS A 189 -26.85 -0.67 -11.91
N GLN A 190 -26.71 0.29 -10.99
CA GLN A 190 -27.71 1.34 -10.75
C GLN A 190 -27.95 2.23 -11.98
N ILE A 191 -26.88 2.59 -12.69
CA ILE A 191 -26.99 3.36 -13.93
C ILE A 191 -27.77 2.58 -14.99
N ASN A 192 -27.42 1.31 -15.22
CA ASN A 192 -28.10 0.47 -16.20
C ASN A 192 -29.59 0.29 -15.85
N GLU A 193 -29.91 0.04 -14.57
CA GLU A 193 -31.29 -0.05 -14.08
C GLU A 193 -32.07 1.26 -14.33
N HIS A 194 -31.44 2.42 -14.13
CA HIS A 194 -32.06 3.72 -14.41
C HIS A 194 -32.28 3.97 -15.91
N PHE A 195 -31.33 3.57 -16.76
CA PHE A 195 -31.48 3.67 -18.21
C PHE A 195 -32.60 2.75 -18.75
N ASP A 196 -32.70 1.53 -18.24
CA ASP A 196 -33.75 0.57 -18.62
C ASP A 196 -35.15 1.06 -18.22
N GLN A 197 -35.28 1.67 -17.03
CA GLN A 197 -36.52 2.30 -16.58
C GLN A 197 -36.90 3.53 -17.44
N SER A 198 -35.91 4.32 -17.86
CA SER A 198 -36.13 5.49 -18.70
C SER A 198 -36.56 5.09 -20.14
N MET A 199 -35.98 4.03 -20.69
CA MET A 199 -36.30 3.51 -22.03
C MET A 199 -37.64 2.77 -22.10
N SER A 200 -38.08 2.15 -21.01
CA SER A 200 -39.39 1.51 -20.93
C SER A 200 -40.55 2.52 -20.81
N GLY A 201 -40.29 3.73 -20.30
CA GLY A 201 -41.27 4.83 -20.26
C GLY A 201 -41.49 5.57 -21.59
N LEU A 202 -40.62 5.38 -22.59
CA LEU A 202 -40.69 6.00 -23.92
C LEU A 202 -41.45 5.14 -24.96
N LYS A 203 -41.94 3.95 -24.58
CA LYS A 203 -42.80 3.11 -25.41
C LYS A 203 -44.28 3.30 -25.05
N PHE A 204 -44.84 4.49 -25.31
CA PHE A 204 -46.29 4.70 -25.41
C PHE A 204 -46.58 5.80 -26.43
#